data_AF-A0A318YYV6-F1
#
_entry.id   AF-A0A318YYV6-F1
#
_cell.length_a   1.000
_cell.length_b   1.000
_cell.length_c   1.000
_cell.angle_alpha   90.00
_cell.angle_beta   90.00
_cell.angle_gamma   90.00
#
_symmetry.space_group_name_H-M   'P 1'
#
loop_
_entity.id
_entity.type
_entity.pdbx_description
1 polymer ?
#
loop_
_entity_poly.entity_id
_entity_poly.type
_entity_poly.pdbx_seq_one_letter_code
_entity_poly.pdbx_strand_id
1 'polypeptide(L)'
;MPVLRYQEDCLNYIPPPDTPTTRNRKRKLRGSIPWLETGNQEVPGGKYYASDEAVVNAALLLFLQAVTGLSGNHDVKWTIERVSFQLDFTNARFTTITDGAMVTKNSGKTRGLCEVKRKQLGHTDQSAATVSMQETAELVGLIKKNGSTVFLNGHHLLTSQYANEIYLLFAKAQVSYHEYLKKGAIGNDDFLVIQRCGPWRVNDPACMEQLAVIILAIVLLADKARFVS
;
A
#
# COMPACT_ATOMS: atom_id res chain seq x y z
N MET A 1 -20.43 -1.66 -0.08
CA MET A 1 -20.19 -1.78 -1.52
C MET A 1 -18.70 -1.62 -1.75
N PRO A 2 -17.96 -2.66 -2.19
CA PRO A 2 -16.61 -2.46 -2.69
C PRO A 2 -16.66 -1.51 -3.89
N VAL A 3 -15.74 -0.55 -3.93
CA VAL A 3 -15.73 0.54 -4.92
C VAL A 3 -15.45 0.00 -6.32
N LEU A 4 -14.77 -1.15 -6.43
CA LEU A 4 -14.46 -1.83 -7.69
C LEU A 4 -14.71 -3.34 -7.60
N ARG A 5 -15.16 -3.94 -8.71
CA ARG A 5 -15.43 -5.39 -8.85
C ARG A 5 -14.27 -6.27 -8.36
N TYR A 6 -13.02 -5.88 -8.62
CA TYR A 6 -11.84 -6.65 -8.22
C TYR A 6 -11.49 -6.57 -6.73
N GLN A 7 -12.05 -5.60 -6.00
CA GLN A 7 -11.90 -5.55 -4.54
C GLN A 7 -12.69 -6.68 -3.86
N GLU A 8 -13.75 -7.20 -4.50
CA GLU A 8 -14.46 -8.39 -4.02
C GLU A 8 -13.58 -9.63 -4.02
N ASP A 9 -12.70 -9.75 -5.02
CA ASP A 9 -11.80 -10.90 -5.15
C ASP A 9 -10.69 -10.92 -4.07
N CYS A 10 -10.55 -9.83 -3.31
CA CYS A 10 -9.67 -9.72 -2.14
C CYS A 10 -10.32 -10.23 -0.83
N LEU A 11 -11.57 -10.70 -0.88
CA LEU A 11 -12.41 -10.98 0.30
C LEU A 11 -12.68 -12.47 0.54
N ASN A 12 -11.74 -13.38 0.22
CA ASN A 12 -11.95 -14.78 0.59
C ASN A 12 -11.86 -14.93 2.12
N TYR A 13 -12.98 -15.25 2.75
CA TYR A 13 -13.12 -15.31 4.20
C TYR A 13 -12.79 -16.70 4.76
N ILE A 14 -11.98 -16.72 5.81
CA ILE A 14 -11.66 -17.90 6.63
C ILE A 14 -12.29 -17.66 8.01
N PRO A 15 -13.32 -18.43 8.40
CA PRO A 15 -13.94 -18.29 9.70
C PRO A 15 -12.96 -18.69 10.83
N PRO A 16 -13.14 -18.16 12.06
CA PRO A 16 -12.41 -18.61 13.23
C PRO A 16 -12.55 -20.13 13.45
N PRO A 17 -11.56 -20.80 14.04
CA PRO A 17 -11.57 -22.24 14.27
C PRO A 17 -12.77 -22.73 15.10
N ASP A 18 -13.31 -21.90 15.99
CA ASP A 18 -14.45 -22.23 16.86
C ASP A 18 -15.82 -22.01 16.19
N THR A 19 -15.86 -21.69 14.90
CA THR A 19 -17.12 -21.48 14.18
C THR A 19 -17.81 -22.82 13.90
N PRO A 20 -19.04 -23.07 14.36
CA PRO A 20 -19.74 -24.32 14.12
C PRO A 20 -19.86 -24.57 12.62
N THR A 21 -19.23 -25.64 12.12
CA THR A 21 -19.30 -26.00 10.70
C THR A 21 -20.68 -26.57 10.38
N THR A 22 -21.61 -25.70 9.99
CA THR A 22 -22.87 -26.17 9.40
C THR A 22 -22.57 -26.74 8.02
N ARG A 23 -22.38 -28.07 7.97
CA ARG A 23 -22.39 -28.87 6.74
C ARG A 23 -23.77 -28.79 6.09
N ASN A 24 -24.04 -27.71 5.37
CA ASN A 24 -25.11 -27.67 4.38
C ASN A 24 -24.56 -26.99 3.12
N ARG A 25 -23.90 -27.78 2.27
CA ARG A 25 -23.63 -27.43 0.87
C ARG A 25 -24.97 -27.35 0.13
N LYS A 26 -25.72 -26.26 0.32
CA LYS A 26 -26.70 -25.84 -0.68
C LYS A 26 -25.92 -25.24 -1.84
N ARG A 27 -26.09 -25.87 -3.00
CA ARG A 27 -25.57 -25.47 -4.31
C ARG A 27 -25.89 -23.98 -4.51
N LYS A 28 -24.88 -23.10 -4.31
CA LYS A 28 -25.03 -21.65 -4.48
C LYS A 28 -25.40 -21.39 -5.94
N LEU A 29 -26.58 -20.84 -6.17
CA LEU A 29 -26.93 -20.21 -7.44
C LEU A 29 -25.88 -19.13 -7.73
N ARG A 30 -25.33 -19.12 -8.95
CA ARG A 30 -24.53 -18.00 -9.46
C ARG A 30 -25.42 -16.75 -9.39
N GLY A 31 -25.25 -15.93 -8.35
CA GLY A 31 -26.00 -14.69 -8.19
C GLY A 31 -26.29 -14.26 -6.76
N SER A 32 -26.19 -15.14 -5.75
CA SER A 32 -26.39 -14.72 -4.35
C SER A 32 -25.06 -14.46 -3.65
N ILE A 33 -24.87 -13.21 -3.24
CA ILE A 33 -23.69 -12.68 -2.54
C ILE A 33 -23.97 -12.73 -1.04
N PRO A 34 -23.35 -13.64 -0.27
CA PRO A 34 -23.68 -13.83 1.15
C PRO A 34 -23.43 -12.61 2.04
N TRP A 35 -22.50 -11.74 1.66
CA TRP A 35 -22.16 -10.53 2.41
C TRP A 35 -22.99 -9.30 2.02
N LEU A 36 -23.86 -9.41 1.01
CA LEU A 36 -24.81 -8.36 0.64
C LEU A 36 -25.98 -8.29 1.62
N GLU A 37 -26.27 -9.38 2.34
CA GLU A 37 -27.32 -9.46 3.36
C GLU A 37 -26.82 -9.11 4.78
N THR A 38 -25.51 -9.02 5.00
CA THR A 38 -24.90 -8.67 6.29
C THR A 38 -24.39 -7.23 6.28
N GLY A 39 -25.26 -6.28 5.97
CA GLY A 39 -25.02 -4.90 6.35
C GLY A 39 -25.08 -4.80 7.88
N ASN A 40 -23.98 -4.39 8.52
CA ASN A 40 -23.87 -4.07 9.95
C ASN A 40 -23.69 -5.22 10.95
N GLN A 41 -23.00 -6.30 10.60
CA GLN A 41 -22.37 -7.15 11.62
C GLN A 41 -20.85 -7.14 11.44
N GLU A 42 -20.13 -6.65 12.45
CA GLU A 42 -18.71 -6.95 12.61
C GLU A 42 -18.56 -8.46 12.56
N VAL A 43 -17.99 -8.96 11.45
CA VAL A 43 -17.77 -10.40 11.30
C VAL A 43 -16.69 -10.79 12.32
N PRO A 44 -16.98 -11.70 13.27
CA PRO A 44 -16.10 -11.98 14.38
C PRO A 44 -14.81 -12.67 13.89
N GLY A 45 -13.65 -12.06 14.18
CA GLY A 45 -12.32 -12.69 14.24
C GLY A 45 -11.77 -13.42 13.00
N GLY A 46 -12.52 -13.56 11.91
CA GLY A 46 -12.10 -14.32 10.74
C GLY A 46 -11.07 -13.57 9.89
N LYS A 47 -10.27 -14.33 9.15
CA LYS A 47 -9.19 -13.81 8.32
C LYS A 47 -9.63 -13.71 6.86
N TYR A 48 -9.09 -12.73 6.15
CA TYR A 48 -9.27 -12.56 4.72
C TYR A 48 -7.98 -12.89 3.95
N TYR A 49 -8.16 -13.42 2.74
CA TYR A 49 -7.08 -13.61 1.77
C TYR A 49 -7.58 -13.39 0.34
N ALA A 50 -6.66 -13.12 -0.56
CA ALA A 50 -6.88 -13.17 -2.00
C ALA A 50 -6.34 -14.48 -2.56
N SER A 51 -6.95 -14.98 -3.64
CA SER A 51 -6.49 -16.18 -4.34
C SER A 51 -5.04 -16.03 -4.83
N ASP A 52 -4.72 -14.85 -5.36
CA ASP A 52 -3.42 -14.48 -5.88
C ASP A 52 -3.05 -13.04 -5.48
N GLU A 53 -1.76 -12.74 -5.41
CA GLU A 53 -1.24 -11.40 -5.12
C GLU A 53 -1.50 -10.42 -6.27
N ALA A 54 -1.50 -10.91 -7.52
CA ALA A 54 -1.81 -10.11 -8.70
C ALA A 54 -3.24 -9.54 -8.67
N VAL A 55 -4.18 -10.23 -8.02
CA VAL A 55 -5.56 -9.74 -7.81
C VAL A 55 -5.55 -8.52 -6.89
N VAL A 56 -4.79 -8.59 -5.78
CA VAL A 56 -4.65 -7.47 -4.84
C VAL A 56 -3.99 -6.28 -5.52
N ASN A 57 -2.92 -6.53 -6.29
CA ASN A 57 -2.22 -5.48 -7.03
C ASN A 57 -3.14 -4.77 -8.02
N ALA A 58 -3.85 -5.54 -8.86
CA ALA A 58 -4.78 -4.99 -9.83
C ALA A 58 -5.90 -4.18 -9.15
N ALA A 59 -6.48 -4.71 -8.06
CA ALA A 59 -7.55 -4.03 -7.33
C ALA A 59 -7.07 -2.69 -6.72
N LEU A 60 -5.89 -2.67 -6.09
CA LEU A 60 -5.30 -1.46 -5.52
C LEU A 60 -5.02 -0.42 -6.60
N LEU A 61 -4.31 -0.81 -7.66
CA LEU A 61 -3.87 0.12 -8.70
C LEU A 61 -5.06 0.69 -9.48
N LEU A 62 -6.08 -0.11 -9.80
CA LEU A 62 -7.29 0.38 -10.44
C LEU A 62 -8.02 1.40 -9.56
N PHE A 63 -8.07 1.17 -8.24
CA PHE A 63 -8.64 2.13 -7.30
C PHE A 63 -7.84 3.43 -7.29
N LEU A 64 -6.51 3.35 -7.13
CA LEU A 64 -5.65 4.53 -7.10
C LEU A 64 -5.71 5.33 -8.42
N GLN A 65 -5.76 4.65 -9.56
CA GLN A 65 -5.92 5.27 -10.88
C GLN A 65 -7.30 5.94 -11.02
N ALA A 66 -8.37 5.27 -10.60
CA ALA A 66 -9.72 5.83 -10.65
C ALA A 66 -9.82 7.10 -9.81
N VAL A 67 -9.32 7.07 -8.56
CA VAL A 67 -9.30 8.24 -7.66
C VAL A 67 -8.45 9.38 -8.24
N THR A 68 -7.30 9.06 -8.82
CA THR A 68 -6.45 10.06 -9.51
C THR A 68 -7.19 10.73 -10.66
N GLY A 69 -7.99 9.96 -11.41
CA GLY A 69 -8.78 10.48 -12.53
C GLY A 69 -9.94 11.41 -12.14
N LEU A 70 -10.41 11.38 -10.88
CA LEU A 70 -11.55 12.19 -10.43
C LEU A 70 -11.28 13.71 -10.48
N SER A 71 -10.03 14.13 -10.39
CA SER A 71 -9.64 15.56 -10.40
C SER A 71 -8.99 16.02 -11.71
N GLY A 72 -9.17 15.25 -12.78
CA GLY A 72 -8.73 15.62 -14.13
C GLY A 72 -7.30 15.16 -14.46
N ASN A 73 -6.59 15.96 -15.25
CA ASN A 73 -5.29 15.59 -15.78
C ASN A 73 -4.15 16.08 -14.86
N HIS A 74 -3.56 15.15 -14.11
CA HIS A 74 -2.37 15.40 -13.28
C HIS A 74 -1.08 14.99 -14.00
N ASP A 75 0.05 15.58 -13.63
CA ASP A 75 1.38 15.12 -14.03
C ASP A 75 1.78 13.82 -13.33
N VAL A 76 1.04 13.35 -12.33
CA VAL A 76 1.28 12.03 -11.70
C VAL A 76 0.32 10.96 -12.22
N LYS A 77 0.78 9.71 -12.24
CA LYS A 77 -0.03 8.52 -12.49
C LYS A 77 0.42 7.36 -11.61
N TRP A 78 -0.49 6.46 -11.29
CA TRP A 78 -0.16 5.16 -10.72
C TRP A 78 0.07 4.14 -11.83
N THR A 79 1.11 3.33 -11.70
CA THR A 79 1.51 2.32 -12.69
C THR A 79 1.71 0.96 -12.02
N ILE A 80 1.39 -0.10 -12.77
CA ILE A 80 1.72 -1.50 -12.43
C ILE A 80 3.17 -1.86 -12.76
N GLU A 81 3.88 -0.98 -13.47
CA GLU A 81 5.30 -1.14 -13.72
C GLU A 81 6.06 -1.16 -12.39
N ARG A 82 6.77 -2.26 -12.18
CA ARG A 82 7.60 -2.46 -11.00
C ARG A 82 8.80 -1.51 -11.03
N VAL A 83 9.07 -0.86 -9.91
CA VAL A 83 10.27 -0.01 -9.77
C VAL A 83 11.32 -0.81 -9.02
N SER A 84 12.50 -0.95 -9.61
CA SER A 84 13.64 -1.58 -8.95
C SER A 84 14.61 -0.52 -8.42
N PHE A 85 15.05 -0.70 -7.17
CA PHE A 85 16.13 0.06 -6.57
C PHE A 85 17.29 -0.88 -6.26
N GLN A 86 18.44 -0.63 -6.87
CA GLN A 86 19.71 -1.28 -6.53
C GLN A 86 20.45 -0.37 -5.56
N LEU A 87 20.73 -0.88 -4.37
CA LEU A 87 21.26 -0.09 -3.27
C LEU A 87 22.63 -0.62 -2.87
N ASP A 88 23.62 0.23 -3.10
CA ASP A 88 25.00 0.02 -2.74
C ASP A 88 25.34 0.76 -1.45
N PHE A 89 25.89 0.02 -0.50
CA PHE A 89 26.51 0.51 0.72
C PHE A 89 27.95 0.00 0.76
N THR A 90 28.77 0.62 1.61
CA THR A 90 30.21 0.29 1.73
C THR A 90 30.47 -1.21 1.86
N ASN A 91 29.67 -1.91 2.66
CA ASN A 91 29.87 -3.33 2.99
C ASN A 91 28.71 -4.24 2.57
N ALA A 92 27.69 -3.71 1.88
CA ALA A 92 26.49 -4.47 1.56
C ALA A 92 25.81 -3.93 0.31
N ARG A 93 25.16 -4.83 -0.43
CA ARG A 93 24.27 -4.48 -1.53
C ARG A 93 22.97 -5.23 -1.38
N PHE A 94 21.86 -4.58 -1.67
CA PHE A 94 20.60 -5.28 -1.88
C PHE A 94 19.81 -4.65 -3.02
N THR A 95 18.88 -5.42 -3.57
CA THR A 95 17.92 -4.95 -4.57
C THR A 95 16.53 -5.13 -4.01
N THR A 96 15.68 -4.13 -4.24
CA THR A 96 14.26 -4.21 -3.95
C THR A 96 13.45 -3.89 -5.21
N ILE A 97 12.26 -4.47 -5.31
CA ILE A 97 11.39 -4.41 -6.48
C ILE A 97 9.95 -4.28 -5.97
N THR A 98 9.31 -3.17 -6.33
CA THR A 98 7.94 -2.88 -5.89
C THR A 98 6.89 -3.56 -6.75
N ASP A 99 5.66 -3.65 -6.25
CA ASP A 99 4.50 -4.13 -7.01
C ASP A 99 3.84 -3.05 -7.89
N GLY A 100 4.16 -1.79 -7.63
CA GLY A 100 3.76 -0.64 -8.45
C GLY A 100 4.34 0.65 -7.92
N ALA A 101 3.97 1.77 -8.54
CA ALA A 101 4.43 3.09 -8.11
C ALA A 101 3.54 4.24 -8.60
N MET A 102 3.61 5.37 -7.91
CA MET A 102 3.22 6.68 -8.43
C MET A 102 4.43 7.32 -9.10
N VAL A 103 4.28 7.70 -10.37
CA VAL A 103 5.33 8.32 -11.18
C VAL A 103 4.84 9.60 -11.84
N THR A 104 5.74 10.55 -12.06
CA THR A 104 5.44 11.69 -12.94
C THR A 104 5.40 11.23 -14.40
N LYS A 105 4.40 11.64 -15.18
CA LYS A 105 4.18 11.28 -16.58
C LYS A 105 5.34 11.73 -17.47
N ASN A 106 5.85 12.94 -17.25
CA ASN A 106 6.90 13.51 -18.12
C ASN A 106 8.30 13.01 -17.77
N SER A 107 8.69 13.01 -16.48
CA SER A 107 10.07 12.68 -16.08
C SER A 107 10.27 11.21 -15.66
N GLY A 108 9.19 10.44 -15.51
CA GLY A 108 9.25 9.09 -14.95
C GLY A 108 9.70 9.02 -13.48
N LYS A 109 9.90 10.16 -12.81
CA LYS A 109 10.35 10.21 -11.42
C LYS A 109 9.31 9.59 -10.50
N THR A 110 9.75 8.59 -9.73
CA THR A 110 8.95 7.95 -8.69
C THR A 110 8.64 8.91 -7.55
N ARG A 111 7.37 9.02 -7.17
CA ARG A 111 6.88 9.90 -6.09
C ARG A 111 6.27 9.12 -4.92
N GLY A 112 5.82 7.90 -5.15
CA GLY A 112 5.34 6.98 -4.12
C GLY A 112 5.39 5.54 -4.63
N LEU A 113 5.30 4.59 -3.71
CA LEU A 113 5.39 3.16 -4.02
C LEU A 113 4.07 2.44 -3.72
N CYS A 114 3.89 1.28 -4.34
CA CYS A 114 2.84 0.32 -3.98
C CYS A 114 3.47 -1.03 -3.67
N GLU A 115 2.99 -1.65 -2.59
CA GLU A 115 3.38 -3.00 -2.19
C GLU A 115 2.13 -3.80 -1.82
N VAL A 116 2.02 -5.04 -2.27
CA VAL A 116 0.84 -5.85 -1.96
C VAL A 116 1.19 -7.23 -1.42
N LYS A 117 0.28 -7.79 -0.64
CA LYS A 117 0.32 -9.19 -0.22
C LYS A 117 -1.07 -9.78 -0.26
N ARG A 118 -1.16 -11.05 -0.69
CA ARG A 118 -2.45 -11.78 -0.74
C ARG A 118 -3.05 -12.14 0.62
N LYS A 119 -2.33 -11.95 1.73
CA LYS A 119 -2.79 -12.27 3.11
C LYS A 119 -2.84 -10.98 3.92
N GLN A 120 -3.76 -10.92 4.89
CA GLN A 120 -3.79 -9.84 5.90
C GLN A 120 -2.46 -9.69 6.65
N LEU A 121 -2.21 -8.48 7.12
CA LEU A 121 -1.03 -8.18 7.93
C LEU A 121 -1.11 -8.93 9.25
N GLY A 122 0.02 -9.46 9.75
CA GLY A 122 0.02 -10.19 11.01
C GLY A 122 -0.67 -11.57 10.94
N HIS A 123 -0.78 -12.17 9.75
CA HIS A 123 -1.16 -13.59 9.64
C HIS A 123 -0.28 -14.48 10.56
N THR A 124 1.00 -14.12 10.70
CA THR A 124 1.95 -14.55 11.74
C THR A 124 2.89 -13.40 12.13
N ASP A 125 3.52 -13.43 13.32
CA ASP A 125 4.52 -12.43 13.73
C ASP A 125 5.72 -12.38 12.78
N GLN A 126 6.20 -13.56 12.35
CA GLN A 126 7.27 -13.68 11.37
C GLN A 126 6.91 -13.01 10.05
N SER A 127 5.64 -13.13 9.61
CA SER A 127 5.19 -12.47 8.38
C SER A 127 5.16 -10.95 8.53
N ALA A 128 4.75 -10.43 9.69
CA ALA A 128 4.72 -8.99 9.94
C ALA A 128 6.12 -8.37 9.99
N ALA A 129 7.09 -9.07 10.59
CA ALA A 129 8.49 -8.65 10.60
C ALA A 129 9.10 -8.66 9.19
N THR A 130 8.87 -9.74 8.43
CA THR A 130 9.35 -9.88 7.04
C THR A 130 8.78 -8.78 6.14
N VAL A 131 7.49 -8.51 6.27
CA VAL A 131 6.80 -7.45 5.54
C VAL A 131 7.36 -6.08 5.88
N SER A 132 7.53 -5.78 7.17
CA SER A 132 8.06 -4.49 7.61
C SER A 132 9.49 -4.27 7.11
N MET A 133 10.31 -5.34 7.05
CA MET A 133 11.64 -5.29 6.44
C MET A 133 11.58 -4.97 4.94
N GLN A 134 10.66 -5.61 4.18
CA GLN A 134 10.49 -5.35 2.74
C GLN A 134 10.04 -3.92 2.47
N GLU A 135 8.96 -3.46 3.13
CA GLU A 135 8.46 -2.08 2.98
C GLU A 135 9.52 -1.03 3.35
N THR A 136 10.30 -1.30 4.40
CA THR A 136 11.41 -0.42 4.81
C THR A 136 12.50 -0.38 3.75
N ALA A 137 12.89 -1.54 3.21
CA ALA A 137 13.91 -1.65 2.18
C ALA A 137 13.52 -0.86 0.91
N GLU A 138 12.25 -0.90 0.52
CA GLU A 138 11.68 -0.13 -0.60
C GLU A 138 11.70 1.38 -0.35
N LEU A 139 11.23 1.82 0.81
CA LEU A 139 11.25 3.23 1.20
C LEU A 139 12.68 3.77 1.27
N VAL A 140 13.63 2.99 1.82
CA VAL A 140 15.06 3.33 1.80
C VAL A 140 15.57 3.46 0.37
N GLY A 141 15.12 2.59 -0.54
CA GLY A 141 15.44 2.68 -1.96
C GLY A 141 14.99 3.98 -2.61
N LEU A 142 13.75 4.37 -2.35
CA LEU A 142 13.19 5.64 -2.83
C LEU A 142 13.92 6.85 -2.23
N ILE A 143 14.17 6.85 -0.92
CA ILE A 143 14.90 7.91 -0.20
C ILE A 143 16.32 8.06 -0.75
N LYS A 144 17.06 6.96 -0.91
CA LYS A 144 18.44 7.01 -1.40
C LYS A 144 18.51 7.51 -2.85
N LYS A 145 17.56 7.11 -3.70
CA LYS A 145 17.50 7.53 -5.10
C LYS A 145 17.10 9.00 -5.27
N ASN A 146 16.10 9.46 -4.51
CA ASN A 146 15.46 10.75 -4.75
C ASN A 146 15.79 11.83 -3.70
N GLY A 147 16.44 11.48 -2.59
CA GLY A 147 16.58 12.35 -1.42
C GLY A 147 15.23 12.64 -0.76
N SER A 148 15.12 13.76 -0.05
CA SER A 148 13.83 14.23 0.47
C SER A 148 12.87 14.63 -0.65
N THR A 149 11.57 14.37 -0.45
CA THR A 149 10.54 14.89 -1.33
C THR A 149 10.13 16.32 -0.97
N VAL A 150 9.59 17.08 -1.93
CA VAL A 150 9.11 18.45 -1.71
C VAL A 150 7.62 18.53 -1.34
N PHE A 151 6.87 17.42 -1.47
CA PHE A 151 5.47 17.32 -1.03
C PHE A 151 5.37 16.46 0.25
N LEU A 152 4.20 16.45 0.90
CA LEU A 152 3.97 15.72 2.17
C LEU A 152 4.96 16.09 3.30
N ASN A 153 5.42 17.34 3.35
CA ASN A 153 6.35 17.82 4.38
C ASN A 153 7.64 16.96 4.48
N GLY A 154 8.13 16.48 3.33
CA GLY A 154 9.34 15.65 3.23
C GLY A 154 9.13 14.16 3.45
N HIS A 155 7.89 13.69 3.66
CA HIS A 155 7.61 12.26 3.80
C HIS A 155 7.44 11.58 2.45
N HIS A 156 8.15 10.48 2.26
CA HIS A 156 7.91 9.55 1.17
C HIS A 156 6.72 8.65 1.49
N LEU A 157 5.93 8.33 0.46
CA LEU A 157 4.73 7.52 0.57
C LEU A 157 4.96 6.11 0.04
N LEU A 158 4.52 5.12 0.81
CA LEU A 158 4.29 3.76 0.33
C LEU A 158 2.84 3.38 0.67
N THR A 159 2.10 2.92 -0.34
CA THR A 159 0.71 2.44 -0.18
C THR A 159 0.73 0.92 -0.19
N SER A 160 0.35 0.31 0.93
CA SER A 160 0.37 -1.15 1.07
C SER A 160 -1.04 -1.73 1.07
N GLN A 161 -1.25 -2.89 0.45
CA GLN A 161 -2.48 -3.65 0.63
C GLN A 161 -2.21 -5.11 1.02
N TYR A 162 -2.83 -5.53 2.12
CA TYR A 162 -2.77 -6.89 2.68
C TYR A 162 -4.16 -7.52 2.62
N ALA A 163 -4.42 -8.32 1.59
CA ALA A 163 -5.77 -8.82 1.30
C ALA A 163 -6.81 -7.69 1.30
N ASN A 164 -7.61 -7.57 2.36
CA ASN A 164 -8.68 -6.57 2.49
C ASN A 164 -8.28 -5.30 3.26
N GLU A 165 -7.02 -5.16 3.66
CA GLU A 165 -6.54 -4.05 4.50
C GLU A 165 -5.54 -3.18 3.72
N ILE A 166 -5.87 -1.90 3.56
CA ILE A 166 -4.98 -0.91 2.95
C ILE A 166 -4.34 -0.06 4.04
N TYR A 167 -3.04 0.22 3.90
CA TYR A 167 -2.27 1.09 4.77
C TYR A 167 -1.52 2.15 3.96
N LEU A 168 -1.30 3.31 4.58
CA LEU A 168 -0.43 4.36 4.06
C LEU A 168 0.77 4.49 5.01
N LEU A 169 1.97 4.34 4.46
CA LEU A 169 3.22 4.47 5.17
C LEU A 169 3.90 5.77 4.75
N PHE A 170 4.25 6.59 5.75
CA PHE A 170 4.92 7.87 5.57
C PHE A 170 6.30 7.82 6.23
N ALA A 171 7.35 7.90 5.42
CA ALA A 171 8.73 7.83 5.89
C ALA A 171 9.46 9.15 5.66
N LYS A 172 10.04 9.73 6.72
CA LYS A 172 10.85 10.95 6.61
C LYS A 172 12.25 10.68 7.10
N ALA A 173 13.19 10.77 6.17
CA ALA A 173 14.61 10.69 6.48
C ALA A 173 15.10 12.04 7.02
N GLN A 174 15.66 12.03 8.22
CA GLN A 174 16.36 13.19 8.76
C GLN A 174 17.69 13.42 8.03
N VAL A 175 18.31 14.58 8.26
CA VAL A 175 19.60 14.91 7.63
C VAL A 175 20.68 13.88 8.02
N SER A 176 20.71 13.49 9.30
CA SER A 176 21.59 12.45 9.82
C SER A 176 21.43 11.11 9.09
N TYR A 177 20.19 10.68 8.87
CA TYR A 177 19.88 9.46 8.11
C TYR A 177 20.37 9.51 6.66
N HIS A 178 20.26 10.67 5.99
CA HIS A 178 20.80 10.82 4.64
C HIS A 178 22.32 10.69 4.61
N GLU A 179 23.01 11.25 5.61
CA GLU A 179 24.46 11.11 5.73
C GLU A 179 24.87 9.68 6.04
N TYR A 180 24.12 8.97 6.89
CA TYR A 180 24.28 7.53 7.12
C TYR A 180 24.15 6.74 5.81
N LEU A 181 23.07 6.94 5.04
CA LEU A 181 22.87 6.22 3.77
C LEU A 181 23.96 6.48 2.72
N LYS A 182 24.63 7.63 2.78
CA LYS A 182 25.68 8.04 1.82
C LYS A 182 27.07 7.63 2.25
N LYS A 183 27.42 7.84 3.52
CA LYS A 183 28.79 7.76 4.04
C LYS A 183 28.98 6.65 5.05
N GLY A 184 27.90 6.04 5.55
CA GLY A 184 27.94 5.12 6.69
C GLY A 184 28.33 5.79 8.00
N ALA A 185 28.26 7.13 8.07
CA ALA A 185 28.53 7.88 9.29
C ALA A 185 27.40 7.63 10.29
N ILE A 186 27.75 7.28 11.54
CA ILE A 186 26.80 7.04 12.62
C ILE A 186 26.84 8.24 13.58
N GLY A 187 25.75 9.00 13.66
CA GLY A 187 25.47 10.04 14.63
C GLY A 187 24.43 9.62 15.68
N ASN A 188 23.95 10.58 16.46
CA ASN A 188 22.80 10.39 17.35
C ASN A 188 21.51 10.65 16.53
N ASP A 189 20.50 9.79 16.68
CA ASP A 189 19.20 9.80 15.98
C ASP A 189 19.23 9.44 14.47
N ASP A 190 19.91 8.35 14.12
CA ASP A 190 20.04 7.84 12.75
C ASP A 190 18.97 6.81 12.35
N PHE A 191 17.79 6.83 12.96
CA PHE A 191 16.72 5.90 12.62
C PHE A 191 15.75 6.50 11.61
N LEU A 192 15.36 5.69 10.62
CA LEU A 192 14.22 6.01 9.77
C LEU A 192 12.93 5.78 10.55
N VAL A 193 12.16 6.84 10.75
CA VAL A 193 10.82 6.74 11.32
C VAL A 193 9.80 6.59 10.19
N ILE A 194 9.00 5.53 10.26
CA ILE A 194 7.93 5.23 9.32
C ILE A 194 6.61 5.22 10.08
N GLN A 195 5.73 6.17 9.76
CA GLN A 195 4.38 6.19 10.31
C GLN A 195 3.44 5.37 9.43
N ARG A 196 2.82 4.33 10.00
CA ARG A 196 1.80 3.53 9.33
C ARG A 196 0.40 3.98 9.78
N CYS A 197 -0.45 4.32 8.82
CA CYS A 197 -1.84 4.69 9.03
C CYS A 197 -2.77 3.64 8.40
N GLY A 198 -3.92 3.38 9.04
CA GLY A 198 -4.89 2.36 8.61
C GLY A 198 -5.27 1.40 9.75
N PRO A 199 -5.89 0.24 9.45
CA PRO A 199 -6.26 -0.22 8.12
C PRO A 199 -7.54 0.45 7.57
N TRP A 200 -7.53 0.81 6.29
CA TRP A 200 -8.77 1.03 5.54
C TRP A 200 -9.22 -0.31 4.95
N ARG A 201 -10.44 -0.71 5.27
CA ARG A 201 -10.98 -2.01 4.86
C ARG A 201 -11.69 -1.91 3.52
N VAL A 202 -11.32 -2.75 2.54
CA VAL A 202 -11.90 -2.70 1.17
C VAL A 202 -13.37 -3.11 1.12
N ASN A 203 -13.83 -3.85 2.12
CA ASN A 203 -15.23 -4.23 2.29
C ASN A 203 -16.06 -3.20 3.07
N ASP A 204 -15.47 -2.09 3.51
CA ASP A 204 -16.15 -0.99 4.17
C ASP A 204 -16.19 0.25 3.26
N PRO A 205 -17.36 0.63 2.73
CA PRO A 205 -17.48 1.79 1.85
C PRO A 205 -17.09 3.11 2.53
N ALA A 206 -17.30 3.28 3.84
CA ALA A 206 -16.89 4.50 4.53
C ALA A 206 -15.36 4.60 4.62
N CYS A 207 -14.68 3.46 4.87
CA CYS A 207 -13.22 3.40 4.78
C CYS A 207 -12.72 3.77 3.37
N MET A 208 -13.35 3.22 2.33
CA MET A 208 -12.91 3.46 0.96
C MET A 208 -13.17 4.89 0.47
N GLU A 209 -14.27 5.51 0.91
CA GLU A 209 -14.54 6.92 0.66
C GLU A 209 -13.50 7.80 1.36
N GLN A 210 -13.23 7.56 2.64
CA GLN A 210 -12.21 8.29 3.39
C GLN A 210 -10.82 8.16 2.73
N LEU A 211 -10.44 6.94 2.34
CA LEU A 211 -9.18 6.68 1.66
C LEU A 211 -9.12 7.40 0.31
N ALA A 212 -10.21 7.41 -0.47
CA ALA A 212 -10.26 8.12 -1.75
C ALA A 212 -9.99 9.62 -1.58
N VAL A 213 -10.58 10.25 -0.55
CA VAL A 213 -10.32 11.66 -0.23
C VAL A 213 -8.85 11.89 0.12
N ILE A 214 -8.24 11.01 0.91
CA ILE A 214 -6.82 11.11 1.30
C ILE A 214 -5.90 10.95 0.08
N ILE A 215 -6.12 9.92 -0.75
CA ILE A 215 -5.32 9.67 -1.96
C ILE A 215 -5.46 10.85 -2.94
N LEU A 216 -6.67 11.37 -3.11
CA LEU A 216 -6.91 12.55 -3.95
C LEU A 216 -6.12 13.77 -3.45
N ALA A 217 -6.12 14.03 -2.14
CA ALA A 217 -5.33 15.11 -1.55
C ALA A 217 -3.81 14.90 -1.78
N ILE A 218 -3.31 13.68 -1.64
CA ILE A 218 -1.92 13.31 -1.92
C ILE A 218 -1.56 13.58 -3.38
N VAL A 219 -2.41 13.16 -4.32
CA VAL A 219 -2.23 13.38 -5.77
C VAL A 219 -2.15 14.87 -6.08
N LEU A 220 -3.05 15.68 -5.54
CA LEU A 220 -3.06 17.13 -5.74
C LEU A 220 -1.80 17.81 -5.17
N LEU A 221 -1.29 17.34 -4.03
CA LEU A 221 -0.03 17.83 -3.47
C LEU A 221 1.18 17.43 -4.31
N ALA A 222 1.20 16.18 -4.80
CA ALA A 222 2.27 15.69 -5.66
C ALA A 222 2.32 16.42 -7.01
N ASP A 223 1.15 16.75 -7.58
CA ASP A 223 1.01 17.51 -8.82
C ASP A 223 1.53 18.95 -8.67
N LYS A 224 1.12 19.65 -7.59
CA LYS A 224 1.58 21.02 -7.28
C LYS A 224 3.08 21.12 -7.01
N ALA A 225 3.69 20.06 -6.48
CA ALA A 225 5.13 20.02 -6.21
C ALA A 225 6.02 20.17 -7.47
N ARG A 226 5.43 20.18 -8.67
CA ARG A 226 6.09 20.57 -9.93
C ARG A 226 6.65 21.99 -9.92
N PHE A 227 6.03 22.92 -9.19
CA PHE A 227 6.33 24.37 -9.30
C PHE A 227 7.42 24.86 -8.34
N VAL A 228 8.07 23.97 -7.58
CA VAL A 228 9.01 24.34 -6.50
C VAL A 228 10.42 23.76 -6.74
N SER A 229 10.69 23.15 -7.90
CA SER A 229 12.01 22.61 -8.27
C SER A 229 12.82 23.52 -9.17
#